data_AF-A0A8S4AFU6-F1
#
_entry.id   AF-A0A8S4AFU6-F1
#
_cell.length_a   1.000
_cell.length_b   1.000
_cell.length_c   1.000
_cell.angle_alpha   90.00
_cell.angle_beta   90.00
_cell.angle_gamma   90.00
#
_symmetry.space_group_name_H-M   'P 1'
#
loop_
_entity.id
_entity.type
_entity.pdbx_description
1 polymer ?
#
loop_
_entity_poly.entity_id
_entity_poly.type
_entity_poly.pdbx_seq_one_letter_code
_entity_poly.pdbx_strand_id
1 'polypeptide(L)'
;RAFKRQCTEDGTWLEGACEPVTCDPPPAVFHGSYYCTDGFRFDSVCRLNCSNPASKTAPAATGGSAHTVRLLNAPCKQGSGSNAIRCRKDGNWTGSFRLCSYSKGQCSLPQNLHHGLHYSCKRGHSIGEECELTCREVGGEVVILPSNMTAENIVKEHWRNPHKVKSIVCTMGLKWYPPPEQLHCIKGCEPFIGDNYCDSVNNRAFCNYDGGDCCQSTVKTK
;
A
#
# COMPACT_ATOMS: atom_id res chain seq x y z
N ARG A 1 -20.41 19.49 -2.35
CA ARG A 1 -19.28 19.88 -1.48
C ARG A 1 -19.12 21.39 -1.67
N ALA A 2 -19.32 22.20 -0.62
CA ALA A 2 -19.15 23.65 -0.69
C ALA A 2 -17.70 23.98 -0.32
N PHE A 3 -16.99 24.74 -1.17
CA PHE A 3 -15.68 25.27 -0.83
C PHE A 3 -15.86 26.34 0.25
N LYS A 4 -15.24 26.13 1.42
CA LYS A 4 -15.12 27.16 2.47
C LYS A 4 -13.74 27.79 2.32
N ARG A 5 -13.69 29.09 2.06
CA ARG A 5 -12.44 29.87 2.15
C ARG A 5 -12.28 30.32 3.60
N GLN A 6 -11.06 30.38 4.09
CA GLN A 6 -10.74 30.85 5.44
C GLN A 6 -10.09 32.23 5.33
N CYS A 7 -10.61 33.18 6.11
CA CYS A 7 -10.01 34.50 6.27
C CYS A 7 -8.98 34.43 7.39
N THR A 8 -7.80 34.98 7.15
CA THR A 8 -6.69 35.05 8.10
C THR A 8 -6.86 36.26 9.03
N GLU A 9 -6.07 36.31 10.11
CA GLU A 9 -6.14 37.39 11.11
C GLU A 9 -5.76 38.77 10.55
N ASP A 10 -4.98 38.82 9.48
CA ASP A 10 -4.61 40.03 8.74
C ASP A 10 -5.67 40.47 7.71
N GLY A 11 -6.82 39.79 7.63
CA GLY A 11 -7.93 40.14 6.74
C GLY A 11 -7.72 39.69 5.29
N THR A 12 -6.68 38.89 5.02
CA THR A 12 -6.49 38.25 3.72
C THR A 12 -7.24 36.91 3.67
N TRP A 13 -7.44 36.37 2.47
CA TRP A 13 -8.02 35.04 2.29
C TRP A 13 -6.89 34.06 2.05
N LEU A 14 -6.91 32.91 2.74
CA LEU A 14 -6.04 31.81 2.35
C LEU A 14 -6.29 31.46 0.87
N GLU A 15 -5.20 31.34 0.10
CA GLU A 15 -5.28 30.87 -1.28
C GLU A 15 -5.88 29.46 -1.29
N GLY A 16 -6.93 29.29 -2.10
CA GLY A 16 -7.57 27.98 -2.25
C GLY A 16 -6.68 27.06 -3.08
N ALA A 17 -6.20 25.99 -2.49
CA ALA A 17 -5.50 24.93 -3.22
C ALA A 17 -6.51 23.89 -3.75
N CYS A 18 -6.30 23.44 -4.99
CA CYS A 18 -6.99 22.27 -5.52
C CYS A 18 -6.17 21.03 -5.20
N GLU A 19 -6.63 20.22 -4.24
CA GLU A 19 -6.07 18.88 -4.04
C GLU A 19 -6.67 17.91 -5.05
N PRO A 20 -5.85 17.16 -5.81
CA PRO A 20 -6.35 16.14 -6.73
C PRO A 20 -7.18 15.11 -5.97
N VAL A 21 -8.37 14.80 -6.49
CA VAL A 21 -9.15 13.69 -5.95
C VAL A 21 -8.42 12.39 -6.26
N THR A 22 -8.10 11.63 -5.21
CA THR A 22 -7.53 10.29 -5.30
C THR A 22 -8.41 9.29 -4.57
N CYS A 23 -8.39 8.05 -5.02
CA CYS A 23 -8.99 6.92 -4.34
C CYS A 23 -7.95 6.13 -3.55
N ASP A 24 -8.38 5.41 -2.52
CA ASP A 24 -7.49 4.56 -1.74
C ASP A 24 -6.90 3.41 -2.58
N PRO A 25 -5.67 2.95 -2.30
CA PRO A 25 -5.12 1.77 -2.97
C PRO A 25 -6.05 0.55 -2.83
N PRO A 26 -6.22 -0.25 -3.89
CA PRO A 26 -6.95 -1.52 -3.80
C PRO A 26 -6.39 -2.45 -2.69
N PRO A 27 -7.23 -3.36 -2.13
CA PRO A 27 -6.80 -4.27 -1.07
C PRO A 27 -5.52 -5.03 -1.41
N ALA A 28 -4.67 -5.22 -0.41
CA ALA A 28 -3.33 -5.76 -0.57
C ALA A 28 -3.28 -7.17 -1.19
N VAL A 29 -4.35 -7.98 -1.05
CA VAL A 29 -4.49 -9.26 -1.77
C VAL A 29 -4.33 -9.13 -3.29
N PHE A 30 -4.65 -7.98 -3.88
CA PHE A 30 -4.50 -7.73 -5.32
C PHE A 30 -3.17 -7.07 -5.69
N HIS A 31 -2.26 -6.84 -4.73
CA HIS A 31 -0.99 -6.17 -4.98
C HIS A 31 -0.19 -6.87 -6.09
N GLY A 32 0.34 -6.09 -7.04
CA GLY A 32 1.08 -6.59 -8.21
C GLY A 32 0.23 -7.31 -9.25
N SER A 33 -1.09 -7.41 -9.07
CA SER A 33 -1.99 -8.15 -9.96
C SER A 33 -2.96 -7.27 -10.74
N TYR A 34 -2.86 -5.95 -10.64
CA TYR A 34 -3.63 -5.00 -11.43
C TYR A 34 -2.72 -3.91 -11.99
N TYR A 35 -3.22 -3.19 -12.99
CA TYR A 35 -2.62 -1.95 -13.48
C TYR A 35 -3.69 -0.88 -13.54
N CYS A 36 -3.29 0.38 -13.40
CA CYS A 36 -4.17 1.54 -13.48
C CYS A 36 -3.70 2.47 -14.59
N THR A 37 -4.63 3.12 -15.28
CA THR A 37 -4.30 4.07 -16.34
C THR A 37 -3.58 5.30 -15.82
N ASP A 38 -3.90 5.74 -14.59
CA ASP A 38 -3.29 6.94 -14.01
C ASP A 38 -3.16 6.90 -12.48
N GLY A 39 -2.48 5.88 -11.96
CA GLY A 39 -2.41 5.63 -10.52
C GLY A 39 -3.80 5.54 -9.90
N PHE A 40 -4.02 6.21 -8.76
CA PHE A 40 -5.33 6.26 -8.10
C PHE A 40 -6.03 7.62 -8.23
N ARG A 41 -5.66 8.42 -9.23
CA ARG A 41 -6.27 9.74 -9.44
C ARG A 41 -7.69 9.62 -10.02
N PHE A 42 -8.44 10.71 -9.92
CA PHE A 42 -9.77 10.85 -10.52
C PHE A 42 -9.82 10.34 -11.97
N ASP A 43 -10.89 9.59 -12.28
CA ASP A 43 -11.17 8.93 -13.57
C ASP A 43 -10.15 7.85 -14.00
N SER A 44 -9.11 7.58 -13.19
CA SER A 44 -8.22 6.44 -13.41
C SER A 44 -9.02 5.14 -13.39
N VAL A 45 -8.75 4.27 -14.37
CA VAL A 45 -9.36 2.93 -14.48
C VAL A 45 -8.31 1.89 -14.15
N CYS A 46 -8.50 1.19 -13.03
CA CYS A 46 -7.68 0.05 -12.64
C CYS A 46 -8.31 -1.26 -13.12
N ARG A 47 -7.51 -2.13 -13.75
CA ARG A 47 -7.94 -3.44 -14.24
C ARG A 47 -7.11 -4.55 -13.61
N LEU A 48 -7.79 -5.56 -13.08
CA LEU A 48 -7.17 -6.77 -12.57
C LEU A 48 -6.71 -7.65 -13.74
N ASN A 49 -5.49 -8.14 -13.65
CA ASN A 49 -4.91 -9.04 -14.63
C ASN A 49 -5.41 -10.47 -14.37
N CYS A 50 -6.54 -10.80 -15.00
CA CYS A 50 -7.08 -12.16 -14.99
C CYS A 50 -6.57 -13.04 -16.16
N SER A 51 -5.28 -12.97 -16.49
CA SER A 51 -4.67 -13.87 -17.49
C SER A 51 -4.52 -15.30 -16.94
N ASN A 52 -5.23 -16.25 -17.54
CA ASN A 52 -5.10 -17.67 -17.23
C ASN A 52 -3.64 -18.12 -17.47
N PRO A 53 -2.94 -18.75 -16.51
CA PRO A 53 -1.59 -19.28 -16.74
C PRO A 53 -1.53 -20.30 -17.89
N ALA A 54 -2.63 -20.96 -18.25
CA ALA A 54 -2.73 -21.85 -19.42
C ALA A 54 -2.79 -21.12 -20.77
N SER A 55 -2.94 -19.80 -20.79
CA SER A 55 -2.93 -18.99 -22.04
C SER A 55 -1.53 -18.51 -22.44
N LYS A 56 -0.49 -18.84 -21.66
CA LYS A 56 0.92 -18.55 -21.99
C LYS A 56 1.59 -19.61 -22.88
N THR A 57 0.90 -20.67 -23.26
CA THR A 57 1.32 -21.51 -24.39
C THR A 57 1.06 -20.74 -25.68
N ALA A 58 2.16 -20.48 -26.40
CA ALA A 58 2.31 -19.67 -27.60
C ALA A 58 1.09 -19.62 -28.55
N PRO A 59 0.80 -18.48 -29.18
CA PRO A 59 -0.11 -18.46 -30.31
C PRO A 59 0.49 -19.30 -31.44
N ALA A 60 -0.20 -20.38 -31.81
CA ALA A 60 0.02 -21.07 -33.06
C ALA A 60 -0.19 -20.05 -34.20
N ALA A 61 0.86 -19.81 -34.97
CA ALA A 61 0.77 -19.05 -36.20
C ALA A 61 -0.08 -19.85 -37.21
N THR A 62 -1.32 -19.42 -37.43
CA THR A 62 -2.06 -19.73 -38.65
C THR A 62 -2.50 -18.42 -39.28
N GLY A 63 -1.89 -18.12 -40.43
CA GLY A 63 -2.22 -16.98 -41.25
C GLY A 63 -3.62 -17.10 -41.86
N GLY A 64 -4.27 -15.96 -42.07
CA GLY A 64 -5.55 -15.86 -42.75
C GLY A 64 -6.09 -14.44 -42.72
N SER A 65 -5.79 -13.67 -43.77
CA SER A 65 -6.32 -12.34 -44.04
C SER A 65 -7.79 -12.42 -44.47
N ALA A 66 -8.66 -11.57 -43.92
CA ALA A 66 -9.80 -10.99 -44.63
C ALA A 66 -10.49 -9.87 -43.83
N HIS A 67 -10.51 -8.68 -44.42
CA HIS A 67 -11.38 -7.58 -44.04
C HIS A 67 -12.86 -7.94 -44.24
N THR A 68 -13.70 -7.66 -43.24
CA THR A 68 -15.11 -7.30 -43.48
C THR A 68 -15.54 -6.18 -42.54
N VAL A 69 -16.02 -5.09 -43.12
CA VAL A 69 -16.71 -3.98 -42.43
C VAL A 69 -18.18 -4.34 -42.32
N ARG A 70 -18.76 -4.31 -41.11
CA ARG A 70 -20.20 -4.12 -40.89
C ARG A 70 -20.45 -3.24 -39.67
N LEU A 71 -21.07 -2.09 -39.93
CA LEU A 71 -21.77 -1.24 -38.96
C LEU A 71 -23.04 -1.97 -38.47
N LEU A 72 -23.42 -1.75 -37.21
CA LEU A 72 -24.78 -1.43 -36.71
C LEU A 72 -24.92 -1.80 -35.22
N ASN A 73 -25.31 -0.81 -34.42
CA ASN A 73 -25.97 -0.87 -33.11
C ASN A 73 -25.83 -2.20 -32.33
N ALA A 74 -24.83 -2.26 -31.44
CA ALA A 74 -24.88 -3.18 -30.33
C ALA A 74 -25.73 -2.53 -29.21
N PRO A 75 -26.80 -3.19 -28.71
CA PRO A 75 -27.35 -2.82 -27.41
C PRO A 75 -26.22 -2.95 -26.38
N CYS A 76 -26.21 -2.13 -25.34
CA CYS A 76 -25.32 -2.28 -24.20
C CYS A 76 -25.50 -3.69 -23.61
N LYS A 77 -24.77 -4.68 -24.14
CA LYS A 77 -24.54 -5.93 -23.44
C LYS A 77 -23.79 -5.51 -22.19
N GLN A 78 -24.52 -5.49 -21.08
CA GLN A 78 -23.93 -5.49 -19.75
C GLN A 78 -22.88 -6.61 -19.76
N GLY A 79 -21.62 -6.19 -19.88
CA GLY A 79 -20.50 -7.10 -19.91
C GLY A 79 -20.51 -7.87 -18.61
N SER A 80 -20.39 -9.18 -18.72
CA SER A 80 -19.91 -10.05 -17.65
C SER A 80 -18.87 -9.28 -16.82
N GLY A 81 -19.19 -9.03 -15.54
CA GLY A 81 -18.57 -7.98 -14.72
C GLY A 81 -17.06 -7.89 -14.90
N SER A 82 -16.60 -6.87 -15.64
CA SER A 82 -15.18 -6.65 -15.86
C SER A 82 -14.52 -6.38 -14.51
N ASN A 83 -13.41 -7.06 -14.18
CA ASN A 83 -12.56 -6.72 -13.03
C ASN A 83 -11.85 -5.39 -13.27
N ALA A 84 -12.63 -4.33 -13.40
CA ALA A 84 -12.22 -2.98 -13.70
C ALA A 84 -12.98 -2.03 -12.75
N ILE A 85 -12.24 -1.16 -12.10
CA ILE A 85 -12.77 -0.15 -11.17
C ILE A 85 -12.29 1.22 -11.63
N ARG A 86 -13.12 2.24 -11.45
CA ARG A 86 -12.81 3.62 -11.82
C ARG A 86 -12.87 4.53 -10.61
N CYS A 87 -11.90 5.44 -10.47
CA CYS A 87 -11.88 6.40 -9.37
C CYS A 87 -12.87 7.53 -9.65
N ARG A 88 -13.82 7.77 -8.74
CA ARG A 88 -14.86 8.79 -8.90
C ARG A 88 -14.49 10.10 -8.21
N LYS A 89 -15.27 11.14 -8.50
CA LYS A 89 -15.13 12.49 -7.92
C LYS A 89 -15.33 12.56 -6.39
N ASP A 90 -15.90 11.52 -5.79
CA ASP A 90 -16.10 11.39 -4.35
C ASP A 90 -14.91 10.72 -3.64
N GLY A 91 -13.84 10.35 -4.36
CA GLY A 91 -12.69 9.64 -3.81
C GLY A 91 -12.90 8.14 -3.66
N ASN A 92 -14.01 7.59 -4.16
CA ASN A 92 -14.32 6.17 -4.05
C ASN A 92 -14.28 5.45 -5.41
N TRP A 93 -13.95 4.17 -5.39
CA TRP A 93 -13.99 3.31 -6.56
C TRP A 93 -15.42 2.94 -6.97
N THR A 94 -15.69 2.80 -8.28
CA THR A 94 -16.96 2.28 -8.83
C THR A 94 -17.34 0.88 -8.34
N GLY A 95 -16.39 0.14 -7.78
CA GLY A 95 -16.62 -1.17 -7.19
C GLY A 95 -15.33 -1.70 -6.56
N SER A 96 -15.30 -3.02 -6.35
CA SER A 96 -14.14 -3.75 -5.85
C SER A 96 -13.72 -4.83 -6.83
N PHE A 97 -12.43 -5.19 -6.80
CA PHE A 97 -11.95 -6.36 -7.52
C PHE A 97 -12.52 -7.65 -6.92
N ARG A 98 -12.74 -8.63 -7.79
CA ARG A 98 -13.06 -9.99 -7.39
C ARG A 98 -11.90 -10.89 -7.79
N LEU A 99 -11.62 -11.90 -6.96
CA LEU A 99 -10.64 -12.92 -7.30
C LEU A 99 -11.01 -13.57 -8.65
N CYS A 100 -10.02 -13.78 -9.50
CA CYS A 100 -10.22 -14.45 -10.78
C CYS A 100 -10.64 -15.92 -10.54
N SER A 101 -11.53 -16.48 -11.34
CA SER A 101 -12.06 -17.84 -11.09
C SER A 101 -11.00 -18.95 -11.00
N TYR A 102 -9.83 -18.73 -11.61
CA TYR A 102 -8.71 -19.67 -11.62
C TYR A 102 -7.64 -19.36 -10.56
N SER A 103 -7.77 -18.28 -9.76
CA SER A 103 -6.81 -17.98 -8.70
C SER A 103 -6.98 -19.01 -7.58
N LYS A 104 -6.11 -20.01 -7.58
CA LYS A 104 -6.05 -21.09 -6.61
C LYS A 104 -4.60 -21.27 -6.15
N GLY A 105 -4.45 -21.78 -4.93
CA GLY A 105 -3.13 -22.05 -4.34
C GLY A 105 -2.94 -21.30 -3.03
N GLN A 106 -1.72 -21.42 -2.53
CA GLN A 106 -1.27 -20.80 -1.28
C GLN A 106 0.16 -20.29 -1.47
N CYS A 107 0.50 -19.25 -0.73
CA CYS A 107 1.87 -18.77 -0.69
C CYS A 107 2.77 -19.83 -0.04
N SER A 108 4.02 -19.93 -0.51
CA SER A 108 5.04 -20.66 0.22
C SER A 108 5.25 -20.04 1.60
N LEU A 109 5.85 -20.79 2.53
CA LEU A 109 6.25 -20.20 3.81
C LEU A 109 7.10 -18.95 3.55
N PRO A 110 6.88 -17.85 4.31
CA PRO A 110 7.75 -16.67 4.26
C PRO A 110 9.23 -17.08 4.37
N GLN A 111 10.05 -16.65 3.42
CA GLN A 111 11.50 -16.91 3.37
C GLN A 111 12.26 -15.58 3.47
N ASN A 112 13.58 -15.65 3.75
CA ASN A 112 14.47 -14.49 3.82
C ASN A 112 14.07 -13.43 4.87
N LEU A 113 13.47 -13.86 5.98
CA LEU A 113 13.15 -12.94 7.07
C LEU A 113 14.41 -12.50 7.81
N HIS A 114 14.41 -11.25 8.24
CA HIS A 114 15.39 -10.75 9.19
C HIS A 114 15.37 -11.57 10.49
N HIS A 115 16.53 -11.86 11.08
CA HIS A 115 16.67 -12.77 12.24
C HIS A 115 15.85 -12.37 13.48
N GLY A 116 15.59 -11.07 13.65
CA GLY A 116 14.78 -10.53 14.74
C GLY A 116 13.27 -10.52 14.48
N LEU A 117 12.82 -10.95 13.30
CA LEU A 117 11.42 -10.93 12.88
C LEU A 117 10.81 -12.32 13.01
N HIS A 118 9.61 -12.38 13.58
CA HIS A 118 8.77 -13.57 13.69
C HIS A 118 7.43 -13.33 13.02
N TYR A 119 6.76 -14.41 12.61
CA TYR A 119 5.43 -14.33 12.02
C TYR A 119 4.52 -15.46 12.52
N SER A 120 3.21 -15.22 12.52
CA SER A 120 2.19 -16.19 12.91
C SER A 120 1.01 -16.16 11.94
N CYS A 121 0.75 -17.28 11.27
CA CYS A 121 -0.32 -17.44 10.28
C CYS A 121 -1.44 -18.35 10.83
N LYS A 122 -2.34 -17.80 11.65
CA LYS A 122 -3.39 -18.58 12.34
C LYS A 122 -4.34 -19.31 11.39
N ARG A 123 -4.55 -18.75 10.19
CA ARG A 123 -5.50 -19.24 9.16
C ARG A 123 -4.80 -19.86 7.94
N GLY A 124 -3.50 -20.13 8.04
CA GLY A 124 -2.70 -20.69 6.95
C GLY A 124 -2.22 -19.65 5.94
N HIS A 125 -1.94 -20.09 4.70
CA HIS A 125 -1.24 -19.29 3.68
C HIS A 125 -2.02 -19.14 2.37
N SER A 126 -3.33 -19.40 2.39
CA SER A 126 -4.18 -19.27 1.20
C SER A 126 -4.24 -17.81 0.73
N ILE A 127 -4.61 -17.60 -0.54
CA ILE A 127 -4.78 -16.24 -1.08
C ILE A 127 -5.72 -15.42 -0.18
N GLY A 128 -5.28 -14.23 0.21
CA GLY A 128 -5.98 -13.31 1.08
C GLY A 128 -5.77 -13.54 2.57
N GLU A 129 -5.13 -14.64 2.98
CA GLU A 129 -4.80 -14.88 4.39
C GLU A 129 -3.65 -13.99 4.84
N GLU A 130 -3.75 -13.56 6.10
CA GLU A 130 -2.79 -12.67 6.75
C GLU A 130 -1.98 -13.41 7.81
N CYS A 131 -0.69 -13.06 7.89
CA CYS A 131 0.20 -13.47 8.96
C CYS A 131 0.58 -12.25 9.80
N GLU A 132 0.31 -12.32 11.10
CA GLU A 132 0.71 -11.31 12.07
C GLU A 132 2.24 -11.34 12.21
N LEU A 133 2.86 -10.17 12.27
CA LEU A 133 4.30 -10.00 12.41
C LEU A 133 4.64 -9.52 13.82
N THR A 134 5.72 -10.03 14.37
CA THR A 134 6.22 -9.61 15.69
C THR A 134 7.73 -9.50 15.70
N CYS A 135 8.25 -8.61 16.53
CA CYS A 135 9.67 -8.53 16.80
C CYS A 135 10.04 -9.45 17.96
N ARG A 136 11.23 -10.04 17.88
CA ARG A 136 11.83 -10.83 18.97
C ARG A 136 12.09 -9.97 20.19
N GLU A 137 12.59 -8.76 19.98
CA GLU A 137 12.85 -7.78 21.03
C GLU A 137 11.55 -7.13 21.51
N VAL A 138 11.39 -7.03 22.83
CA VAL A 138 10.22 -6.37 23.44
C VAL A 138 10.23 -4.89 23.10
N GLY A 139 9.08 -4.34 22.71
CA GLY A 139 8.96 -2.97 22.25
C GLY A 139 9.53 -2.74 20.85
N GLY A 140 9.88 -3.80 20.11
CA GLY A 140 10.23 -3.70 18.69
C GLY A 140 9.00 -3.50 17.80
N GLU A 141 9.15 -2.67 16.78
CA GLU A 141 8.13 -2.39 15.77
C GLU A 141 8.61 -2.86 14.40
N VAL A 142 7.71 -3.51 13.65
CA VAL A 142 8.01 -4.00 12.31
C VAL A 142 7.75 -2.90 11.29
N VAL A 143 8.73 -2.64 10.43
CA VAL A 143 8.70 -1.57 9.44
C VAL A 143 9.20 -2.06 8.07
N ILE A 144 8.77 -1.38 7.01
CA ILE A 144 9.33 -1.59 5.65
C ILE A 144 10.52 -0.67 5.46
N LEU A 145 11.67 -1.26 5.13
CA LEU A 145 12.88 -0.53 4.77
C LEU A 145 13.27 -0.80 3.32
N PRO A 146 13.78 0.21 2.59
CA PRO A 146 14.40 -0.01 1.30
C PRO A 146 15.63 -0.92 1.45
N SER A 147 15.90 -1.77 0.46
CA SER A 147 17.02 -2.73 0.47
C SER A 147 18.41 -2.09 0.65
N ASN A 148 18.53 -0.78 0.42
CA ASN A 148 19.78 -0.02 0.56
C ASN A 148 19.95 0.59 1.96
N MET A 149 19.15 0.19 2.94
CA MET A 149 19.19 0.78 4.28
C MET A 149 19.18 -0.27 5.37
N THR A 150 19.99 -0.05 6.42
CA THR A 150 20.01 -0.90 7.60
C THR A 150 19.13 -0.32 8.71
N ALA A 151 18.65 -1.18 9.61
CA ALA A 151 17.85 -0.77 10.76
C ALA A 151 18.60 0.23 11.65
N GLU A 152 19.92 0.09 11.77
CA GLU A 152 20.78 0.97 12.57
C GLU A 152 20.87 2.37 11.99
N ASN A 153 20.89 2.52 10.66
CA ASN A 153 20.96 3.82 10.00
C ASN A 153 19.67 4.63 10.19
N ILE A 154 18.52 3.97 10.28
CA ILE A 154 17.23 4.64 10.51
C ILE A 154 17.11 5.18 11.92
N VAL A 155 17.58 4.42 12.92
CA VAL A 155 17.53 4.88 14.31
C VAL A 155 18.45 6.09 14.53
N LYS A 156 19.56 6.19 13.77
CA LYS A 156 20.45 7.35 13.79
C LYS A 156 19.86 8.57 13.06
N GLU A 157 19.14 8.34 11.97
CA GLU A 157 18.45 9.38 11.22
C GLU A 157 17.09 9.71 11.84
N HIS A 158 17.10 10.56 12.85
CA HIS A 158 15.91 10.98 13.61
C HIS A 158 14.79 11.59 12.76
N TRP A 159 15.04 12.06 11.52
CA TRP A 159 14.00 12.56 10.61
C TRP A 159 13.28 11.48 9.79
N ARG A 160 13.74 10.22 9.81
CA ARG A 160 13.09 9.12 9.05
C ARG A 160 11.82 8.66 9.76
N ASN A 161 10.74 8.48 9.00
CA ASN A 161 9.47 7.92 9.47
C ASN A 161 9.08 6.70 8.60
N PRO A 162 9.70 5.54 8.81
CA PRO A 162 9.38 4.33 8.05
C PRO A 162 7.95 3.84 8.35
N HIS A 163 7.30 3.25 7.34
CA HIS A 163 5.94 2.75 7.48
C HIS A 163 5.90 1.51 8.39
N LYS A 164 5.04 1.57 9.42
CA LYS A 164 4.75 0.45 10.32
C LYS A 164 3.93 -0.63 9.59
N VAL A 165 4.26 -1.89 9.84
CA VAL A 165 3.56 -3.04 9.26
C VAL A 165 3.17 -4.01 10.36
N LYS A 166 1.91 -4.44 10.35
CA LYS A 166 1.37 -5.39 11.35
C LYS A 166 1.21 -6.80 10.80
N SER A 167 0.96 -6.93 9.50
CA SER A 167 0.74 -8.21 8.85
C SER A 167 1.31 -8.22 7.42
N ILE A 168 1.61 -9.42 6.94
CA ILE A 168 1.77 -9.73 5.51
C ILE A 168 0.55 -10.50 5.02
N VAL A 169 0.16 -10.28 3.77
CA VAL A 169 -0.96 -10.96 3.12
C VAL A 169 -0.49 -11.78 1.93
N CYS A 170 -1.05 -12.99 1.78
CA CYS A 170 -0.80 -13.78 0.60
C CYS A 170 -1.60 -13.20 -0.58
N THR A 171 -0.90 -12.65 -1.56
CA THR A 171 -1.54 -12.01 -2.73
C THR A 171 -2.09 -13.04 -3.71
N MET A 172 -2.96 -12.58 -4.61
CA MET A 172 -3.49 -13.36 -5.74
C MET A 172 -2.37 -13.89 -6.65
N GLY A 173 -1.20 -13.23 -6.67
CA GLY A 173 0.00 -13.66 -7.38
C GLY A 173 0.85 -14.70 -6.64
N LEU A 174 0.34 -15.28 -5.54
CA LEU A 174 1.04 -16.25 -4.67
C LEU A 174 2.38 -15.72 -4.13
N LYS A 175 2.41 -14.43 -3.81
CA LYS A 175 3.53 -13.75 -3.15
C LYS A 175 3.04 -13.04 -1.89
N TRP A 176 3.89 -12.98 -0.87
CA TRP A 176 3.61 -12.18 0.32
C TRP A 176 3.76 -10.69 0.02
N TYR A 177 2.83 -9.90 0.52
CA TYR A 177 2.91 -8.45 0.51
C TYR A 177 2.66 -7.86 1.91
N PRO A 178 3.48 -6.89 2.37
CA PRO A 178 4.76 -6.50 1.79
C PRO A 178 5.76 -7.66 1.67
N PRO A 179 6.77 -7.57 0.79
CA PRO A 179 7.77 -8.61 0.64
C PRO A 179 8.54 -8.85 1.95
N PRO A 180 8.63 -10.08 2.47
CA PRO A 180 9.30 -10.38 3.74
C PRO A 180 10.75 -9.89 3.82
N GLU A 181 11.46 -9.87 2.69
CA GLU A 181 12.85 -9.42 2.57
C GLU A 181 13.04 -7.91 2.80
N GLN A 182 11.97 -7.12 2.84
CA GLN A 182 11.99 -5.68 3.12
C GLN A 182 11.59 -5.35 4.56
N LEU A 183 11.25 -6.37 5.36
CA LEU A 183 10.74 -6.19 6.71
C LEU A 183 11.85 -6.25 7.74
N HIS A 184 11.91 -5.22 8.58
CA HIS A 184 12.88 -5.12 9.64
C HIS A 184 12.20 -4.74 10.96
N CYS A 185 12.82 -5.18 12.05
CA CYS A 185 12.49 -4.71 13.38
C CYS A 185 13.35 -3.50 13.72
N ILE A 186 12.71 -2.44 14.19
CA ILE A 186 13.38 -1.29 14.80
C ILE A 186 12.89 -1.12 16.23
N LYS A 187 13.67 -0.42 17.06
CA LYS A 187 13.18 -0.02 18.38
C LYS A 187 11.92 0.83 18.20
N GLY A 188 10.84 0.46 18.88
CA GLY A 188 9.58 1.19 18.91
C GLY A 188 9.66 2.48 19.74
N CYS A 189 8.50 3.08 19.99
CA CYS A 189 8.40 4.28 20.83
C CYS A 189 8.13 3.88 22.29
N GLU A 190 8.70 4.63 23.23
CA GLU A 190 8.45 4.45 24.65
C GLU A 190 7.09 5.09 25.04
N PRO A 191 6.45 4.69 26.15
CA PRO A 191 5.07 5.09 26.49
C PRO A 191 4.84 6.59 26.78
N PHE A 192 5.90 7.36 27.02
CA PHE A 192 5.86 8.71 27.60
C PHE A 192 5.77 9.85 26.57
N ILE A 193 5.33 9.57 25.34
CA ILE A 193 5.14 10.61 24.31
C ILE A 193 4.13 11.66 24.78
N GLY A 194 4.52 12.93 24.79
CA GLY A 194 3.61 14.04 25.06
C GLY A 194 3.32 14.22 26.56
N ASP A 195 4.24 13.82 27.44
CA ASP A 195 4.11 13.93 28.89
C ASP A 195 4.70 15.25 29.46
N ASN A 196 5.15 16.16 28.59
CA ASN A 196 5.86 17.42 28.87
C ASN A 196 7.31 17.25 29.34
N TYR A 197 7.88 16.05 29.24
CA TYR A 197 9.30 15.81 29.42
C TYR A 197 9.94 15.46 28.06
N CYS A 198 11.18 15.90 27.84
CA CYS A 198 11.87 15.60 26.59
C CYS A 198 12.55 14.22 26.66
N ASP A 199 11.88 13.21 26.11
CA ASP A 199 12.40 11.86 25.93
C ASP A 199 13.23 11.73 24.66
N SER A 200 14.55 11.70 24.85
CA SER A 200 15.51 11.58 23.74
C SER A 200 15.29 10.36 22.82
N VAL A 201 14.66 9.29 23.32
CA VAL A 201 14.33 8.07 22.55
C VAL A 201 13.11 8.31 21.63
N ASN A 202 12.16 9.12 22.07
CA ASN A 202 10.94 9.46 21.35
C ASN A 202 11.11 10.70 20.46
N ASN A 203 12.17 11.50 20.65
CA ASN A 203 12.47 12.68 19.85
C ASN A 203 13.01 12.34 18.43
N ARG A 204 12.19 11.67 17.63
CA ARG A 204 12.41 11.29 16.23
C ARG A 204 11.08 11.22 15.49
N ALA A 205 11.10 11.39 14.17
CA ALA A 205 9.92 11.42 13.32
C ALA A 205 9.05 10.16 13.43
N PHE A 206 9.65 8.98 13.60
CA PHE A 206 8.91 7.72 13.81
C PHE A 206 8.02 7.74 15.07
N CYS A 207 8.39 8.53 16.07
CA CYS A 207 7.67 8.74 17.32
C CYS A 207 7.10 10.16 17.42
N ASN A 208 6.87 10.81 16.28
CA ASN A 208 6.30 12.16 16.17
C ASN A 208 7.04 13.22 17.02
N TYR A 209 8.37 13.10 17.12
CA TYR A 209 9.21 14.03 17.90
C TYR A 209 8.72 14.21 19.34
N ASP A 210 8.40 13.10 19.99
CA ASP A 210 7.95 13.08 21.39
C ASP A 210 6.71 13.94 21.66
N GLY A 211 5.81 14.02 20.68
CA GLY A 211 4.63 14.87 20.78
C GLY A 211 4.92 16.38 20.76
N GLY A 212 6.18 16.78 20.57
CA GLY A 212 6.63 18.16 20.59
C GLY A 212 7.21 18.62 21.93
N ASP A 213 7.41 17.73 22.91
CA ASP A 213 7.91 18.10 24.25
C ASP A 213 9.38 18.56 24.26
N CYS A 214 10.14 18.17 23.24
CA CYS A 214 11.52 18.60 23.08
C CYS A 214 11.62 20.02 22.46
N CYS A 215 12.30 20.92 23.18
CA CYS A 215 12.61 22.26 22.71
C CYS A 215 13.56 22.26 21.49
N GLN A 216 13.61 23.36 20.74
CA GLN A 216 14.52 23.52 19.58
C GLN A 216 16.00 23.24 19.91
N SER A 217 16.42 23.53 21.14
CA SER A 217 17.79 23.26 21.63
C SER A 217 18.11 21.77 21.81
N THR A 218 17.09 20.91 21.95
CA THR A 218 17.24 19.46 22.09
C THR A 218 16.86 18.70 20.82
N VAL A 219 16.37 19.40 19.78
CA VAL A 219 16.25 18.87 18.43
C VAL A 219 17.66 18.60 17.90
N LYS A 220 17.98 17.33 17.61
CA LYS A 220 19.19 17.01 16.85
C LYS A 220 18.99 17.59 15.46
N THR A 221 19.79 18.58 15.07
CA THR A 221 19.72 19.16 13.72
C THR A 221 20.54 18.34 12.73
N LYS A 222 20.16 18.41 11.46
CA LYS A 222 20.71 17.66 10.32
C LYS A 222 22.16 18.00 10.00
#